data_AF-A0A381TUP7-F1
#
_entry.id   AF-A0A381TUP7-F1
#
_cell.length_a   1.000
_cell.length_b   1.000
_cell.length_c   1.000
_cell.angle_alpha   90.00
_cell.angle_beta   90.00
_cell.angle_gamma   90.00
#
_symmetry.space_group_name_H-M   'P 1'
#
loop_
_entity.id
_entity.type
_entity.pdbx_description
1 polymer ?
#
loop_
_entity_poly.entity_id
_entity_poly.type
_entity_poly.pdbx_seq_one_letter_code
_entity_poly.pdbx_strand_id
1 'polypeptide(L)'
;MSEVNLLLDHLIKLLIKDKQDVSKSAFEKKTEILSLNIDLCDFSSLKESDNILIDTNVLKKTHDVVYLRSIVSKDQNIVTTATSIWQRS
;
A
#
# COMPACT_ATOMS: atom_id res chain seq x y z
N MET A 1 -10.20 -3.48 -21.01
CA MET A 1 -9.43 -2.79 -19.96
C MET A 1 -8.07 -2.45 -20.54
N SER A 2 -7.56 -1.23 -20.35
CA SER A 2 -6.21 -0.87 -20.77
C SER A 2 -5.17 -1.61 -19.91
N GLU A 3 -3.98 -1.85 -20.45
CA GLU A 3 -2.84 -2.44 -19.72
C GLU A 3 -2.51 -1.67 -18.44
N VAL A 4 -2.62 -0.34 -18.47
CA VAL A 4 -2.48 0.55 -17.31
C VAL A 4 -3.45 0.20 -16.18
N ASN A 5 -4.70 -0.17 -16.49
CA ASN A 5 -5.68 -0.52 -15.46
C ASN A 5 -5.32 -1.86 -14.77
N LEU A 6 -4.76 -2.81 -15.52
CA LEU A 6 -4.31 -4.09 -14.96
C LEU A 6 -3.12 -3.90 -14.02
N LEU A 7 -2.17 -3.03 -14.38
CA LEU A 7 -1.03 -2.68 -13.54
C LEU A 7 -1.46 -1.96 -12.26
N LEU A 8 -2.39 -1.01 -12.37
CA LEU A 8 -2.95 -0.31 -11.22
C LEU A 8 -3.67 -1.28 -10.28
N ASP A 9 -4.49 -2.19 -10.81
CA ASP A 9 -5.18 -3.21 -10.03
C ASP A 9 -4.19 -4.15 -9.32
N HIS A 10 -3.10 -4.53 -9.99
CA HIS A 10 -2.05 -5.37 -9.40
C HIS A 10 -1.35 -4.65 -8.25
N LEU A 11 -0.95 -3.39 -8.45
CA LEU A 11 -0.31 -2.57 -7.42
C LEU A 11 -1.22 -2.37 -6.20
N ILE A 12 -2.50 -2.07 -6.42
CA ILE A 12 -3.47 -1.90 -5.32
C ILE A 12 -3.57 -3.18 -4.48
N LYS A 13 -3.62 -4.36 -5.12
CA LYS A 13 -3.67 -5.64 -4.40
C LYS A 13 -2.41 -5.88 -3.56
N LEU A 14 -1.23 -5.59 -4.11
CA LEU A 14 0.04 -5.72 -3.36
C LEU A 14 0.08 -4.75 -2.17
N LEU A 15 -0.30 -3.49 -2.37
CA LEU A 15 -0.36 -2.47 -1.31
C LEU A 15 -1.32 -2.88 -0.19
N ILE A 16 -2.53 -3.35 -0.53
CA ILE A 16 -3.51 -3.80 0.46
C ILE A 16 -2.95 -4.96 1.27
N LYS A 17 -2.35 -5.96 0.61
CA LYS A 17 -1.78 -7.13 1.28
C LYS A 17 -0.67 -6.74 2.26
N ASP A 18 0.31 -5.98 1.78
CA ASP A 18 1.45 -5.55 2.59
C ASP A 18 1.01 -4.72 3.81
N LYS A 19 0.14 -3.74 3.61
CA LYS A 19 -0.44 -2.92 4.69
C LYS A 19 -1.31 -3.73 5.65
N GLN A 20 -2.00 -4.76 5.16
CA GLN A 20 -2.75 -5.66 6.03
C GLN A 20 -1.81 -6.43 6.97
N ASP A 21 -0.70 -6.95 6.45
CA ASP A 21 0.27 -7.69 7.24
C ASP A 21 0.93 -6.79 8.31
N VAL A 22 1.29 -5.56 7.95
CA VAL A 22 1.80 -4.55 8.91
C VAL A 22 0.75 -4.17 9.96
N SER A 23 -0.51 -3.94 9.56
CA SER A 23 -1.57 -3.60 10.53
C SER A 23 -1.89 -4.75 11.48
N LYS A 24 -1.91 -6.00 11.00
CA LYS A 24 -2.06 -7.20 11.84
C LYS A 24 -0.90 -7.33 12.81
N SER A 25 0.33 -7.13 12.37
CA SER A 25 1.51 -7.14 13.25
C SER A 25 1.42 -6.03 14.31
N ALA A 26 0.97 -4.84 13.94
CA ALA A 26 0.82 -3.73 14.88
C ALA A 26 -0.21 -4.01 15.99
N PHE A 27 -1.26 -4.79 15.73
CA PHE A 27 -2.33 -5.08 16.70
C PHE A 27 -2.33 -6.50 17.27
N GLU A 28 -1.52 -7.41 16.73
CA GLU A 28 -1.55 -8.85 16.98
C GLU A 28 -2.95 -9.46 16.78
N LYS A 29 -3.74 -8.86 15.88
CA LYS A 29 -5.16 -9.19 15.66
C LYS A 29 -5.56 -8.95 14.20
N LYS A 30 -6.77 -9.39 13.86
CA LYS A 30 -7.41 -9.04 12.60
C LYS A 30 -7.65 -7.53 12.53
N THR A 31 -7.54 -7.02 11.31
CA THR A 31 -7.72 -5.60 10.99
C THR A 31 -8.55 -5.46 9.73
N GLU A 32 -9.35 -4.40 9.69
CA GLU A 32 -10.16 -3.98 8.57
C GLU A 32 -9.63 -2.65 8.01
N ILE A 33 -9.63 -2.52 6.69
CA ILE A 33 -9.23 -1.29 6.03
C ILE A 33 -10.40 -0.30 6.04
N LEU A 34 -10.14 0.91 6.55
CA LEU A 34 -11.12 2.01 6.53
C LEU A 34 -10.93 2.91 5.32
N SER A 35 -9.67 3.17 4.95
CA SER A 35 -9.34 3.98 3.78
C SER A 35 -7.97 3.64 3.22
N LEU A 36 -7.83 3.81 1.91
CA LEU A 36 -6.59 3.75 1.17
C LEU A 36 -6.54 4.97 0.25
N ASN A 37 -5.52 5.80 0.41
CA ASN A 37 -5.23 6.92 -0.48
C ASN A 37 -3.91 6.62 -1.18
N ILE A 38 -3.89 6.74 -2.49
CA ILE A 38 -2.71 6.50 -3.33
C ILE A 38 -2.44 7.77 -4.10
N ASP A 39 -1.23 8.30 -3.97
CA ASP A 39 -0.78 9.44 -4.74
C ASP A 39 -0.45 8.95 -6.16
N LEU A 40 -1.40 9.11 -7.08
CA LEU A 40 -1.23 8.63 -8.45
C LEU A 40 -0.13 9.44 -9.15
N CYS A 41 0.98 8.78 -9.48
CA CYS A 41 2.01 9.32 -10.36
C CYS A 41 1.85 8.76 -11.77
N ASP A 42 2.73 9.15 -12.69
CA ASP A 42 2.71 8.65 -14.06
C ASP A 42 3.04 7.15 -14.13
N PHE A 43 2.00 6.33 -14.24
CA PHE A 43 2.08 4.87 -14.36
C PHE A 43 2.45 4.40 -15.77
N SER A 44 2.57 5.29 -16.76
CA SER A 44 2.87 4.90 -18.15
C SER A 44 4.23 4.18 -18.30
N SER A 45 5.13 4.39 -17.34
CA SER A 45 6.46 3.77 -17.31
C SER A 45 6.52 2.43 -16.56
N LEU A 46 5.43 2.01 -15.91
CA LEU A 46 5.36 0.73 -15.21
C LEU A 46 5.00 -0.40 -16.17
N LYS A 47 5.59 -1.56 -15.91
CA LYS A 47 5.35 -2.83 -16.60
C LYS A 47 5.12 -3.91 -15.55
N GLU A 48 4.40 -4.95 -15.93
CA GLU A 48 4.06 -6.05 -15.01
C GLU A 48 5.31 -6.80 -14.54
N SER A 49 6.35 -6.83 -15.38
CA SER A 49 7.65 -7.42 -15.07
C SER A 49 8.54 -6.57 -14.17
N ASP A 50 8.12 -5.36 -13.80
CA ASP A 50 8.96 -4.48 -12.98
C ASP A 50 9.10 -5.03 -11.57
N ASN A 51 10.32 -4.91 -11.02
CA ASN A 51 10.59 -5.25 -9.64
C ASN A 51 10.12 -4.12 -8.72
N ILE A 52 8.86 -4.20 -8.28
CA ILE A 52 8.26 -3.24 -7.36
C ILE A 52 8.56 -3.62 -5.92
N LEU A 53 9.16 -2.69 -5.19
CA LEU A 53 9.36 -2.78 -3.75
C LEU A 53 8.34 -1.90 -3.04
N ILE A 54 7.69 -2.46 -2.01
CA ILE A 54 6.77 -1.74 -1.14
C ILE A 54 7.38 -1.77 0.26
N ASP A 55 7.62 -0.58 0.82
CA ASP A 55 8.05 -0.42 2.21
C ASP A 55 6.97 0.32 3.00
N THR A 56 6.39 -0.34 4.00
CA THR A 56 5.29 0.18 4.80
C THR A 56 5.69 0.41 6.24
N ASN A 57 5.44 1.64 6.70
CA ASN A 57 5.76 2.11 8.03
C ASN A 57 4.49 2.52 8.81
N VAL A 58 4.50 2.29 10.12
CA VAL A 58 3.48 2.79 11.05
C VAL A 58 3.76 4.26 11.34
N LEU A 59 2.85 5.15 10.92
CA LEU A 59 2.94 6.58 11.23
C LEU A 59 2.40 6.89 12.62
N LYS A 60 1.28 6.27 12.98
CA LYS A 60 0.59 6.49 14.26
C LYS A 60 -0.26 5.27 14.62
N LYS A 61 -0.27 4.90 15.89
CA LYS A 61 -1.16 3.87 16.44
C LYS A 61 -1.95 4.47 17.60
N THR A 62 -3.24 4.18 17.64
CA THR A 62 -4.16 4.48 18.74
C THR A 62 -4.69 3.16 19.32
N HIS A 63 -5.70 3.20 20.20
CA HIS A 63 -6.28 1.97 20.76
C HIS A 63 -6.85 1.05 19.68
N ASP A 64 -7.59 1.62 18.72
CA ASP A 64 -8.33 0.85 17.72
C ASP A 64 -7.91 1.12 16.28
N VAL A 65 -7.09 2.15 16.04
CA VAL A 65 -6.73 2.58 14.67
C VAL A 65 -5.23 2.70 14.48
N VAL A 66 -4.72 2.21 13.35
CA VAL A 66 -3.33 2.41 12.90
C VAL A 66 -3.30 3.11 11.54
N TYR A 67 -2.43 4.11 11.46
CA TYR A 67 -2.15 4.91 10.26
C TYR A 67 -0.85 4.40 9.65
N LEU A 68 -0.90 3.98 8.39
CA LEU A 68 0.25 3.43 7.68
C LEU A 68 0.60 4.28 6.47
N ARG A 69 1.88 4.38 6.17
CA ARG A 69 2.41 4.95 4.93
C ARG A 69 3.26 3.92 4.22
N SER A 70 3.04 3.77 2.93
CA SER A 70 3.88 2.96 2.06
C SER A 70 4.62 3.86 1.09
N ILE A 71 5.88 3.53 0.85
CA ILE A 71 6.69 4.04 -0.24
C ILE A 71 6.79 2.91 -1.25
N VAL A 72 6.43 3.18 -2.50
CA VAL A 72 6.54 2.23 -3.59
C VAL A 72 7.69 2.66 -4.48
N SER A 73 8.63 1.75 -4.70
CA SER A 73 9.84 2.03 -5.46
C SER A 73 10.03 1.03 -6.59
N LYS A 74 10.46 1.52 -7.75
CA LYS A 74 10.93 0.74 -8.91
C LYS A 74 12.39 1.08 -9.14
N ASP A 75 13.25 0.07 -9.19
CA ASP A 75 14.69 0.27 -9.43
C ASP A 75 15.29 1.37 -8.53
N GLN A 76 14.90 1.35 -7.24
CA GLN A 76 15.27 2.33 -6.20
C GLN A 76 14.70 3.75 -6.37
N ASN A 77 13.94 4.02 -7.42
CA ASN A 77 13.22 5.28 -7.60
C ASN A 77 11.82 5.19 -7.00
N ILE A 78 11.45 6.17 -6.18
CA ILE A 78 10.10 6.27 -5.63
C ILE A 78 9.14 6.60 -6.78
N VAL A 79 8.15 5.74 -6.99
CA VAL A 79 7.14 5.91 -8.05
C VAL A 79 5.79 6.33 -7.50
N THR A 80 5.44 5.98 -6.26
CA THR A 80 4.21 6.45 -5.62
C THR A 80 4.30 6.31 -4.11
N THR A 81 3.44 7.04 -3.40
CA THR A 81 3.21 6.87 -1.97
C THR A 81 1.74 6.52 -1.73
N ALA A 82 1.50 5.69 -0.71
CA ALA A 82 0.15 5.32 -0.33
C ALA A 82 -0.04 5.42 1.19
N THR A 83 -1.08 6.12 1.62
CA THR A 83 -1.48 6.18 3.03
C THR A 83 -2.75 5.36 3.25
N SER A 84 -2.91 4.82 4.45
CA SER A 84 -4.09 4.02 4.78
C SER A 84 -4.40 4.06 6.26
N ILE A 85 -5.67 3.90 6.57
CA ILE A 85 -6.18 3.78 7.93
C ILE A 85 -6.76 2.39 8.10
N TRP A 86 -6.33 1.69 9.15
CA TRP A 86 -6.80 0.34 9.49
C TRP A 86 -7.35 0.32 10.91
N GLN A 87 -8.48 -0.34 11.08
CA GLN A 87 -9.15 -0.52 12.35
C GLN A 87 -8.96 -1.95 12.86
N ARG A 88 -8.82 -2.09 14.18
CA ARG A 88 -8.88 -3.36 14.88
C ARG A 88 -10.30 -3.95 14.78
N SER A 89 -10.41 -5.18 14.28
CA SER A 89 -11.66 -5.96 14.30
C SER A 89 -11.93 -6.61 15.66
#